data_AF-A0AAD5SN47-F1
#
_entry.id   AF-A0AAD5SN47-F1
#
_cell.length_a   1.000
_cell.length_b   1.000
_cell.length_c   1.000
_cell.angle_alpha   90.00
_cell.angle_beta   90.00
_cell.angle_gamma   90.00
#
_symmetry.space_group_name_H-M   'P 1'
#
loop_
_entity.id
_entity.type
_entity.pdbx_description
1 polymer ?
#
loop_
_entity_poly.entity_id
_entity_poly.type
_entity_poly.pdbx_seq_one_letter_code
_entity_poly.pdbx_strand_id
1 'polypeptide(L)'
;MAKTDLVIDTDMGVDDVTALLMFLTRPASFKILAITVLDGNVSLPAGLRAARIVTALCGGSNASIPIIAGADGPLIRGLTEKVCYDGHGTDGLGGFTQRADEWASFKALHLPSDFVESDALPVNSEHAAAVLVRLAAARPGTLSVLAIGPLTNIALAISLDPNFLKNLKTLVIMGGSSHAKGNASHVAEFNFHCDPEAAHIVFHAASGLDNNLAPKLLVIPWETTVDHALPWSFFDSLVTLSDNSSKYAQFLKGYTASSENKLRSSYEKEPETYSSNDEYFRNTHGFLKCDIYAAVCIIDSNSMVEYKDFEAKIELQGLHTRGMLALGWHSNSPKNCRVVFKIDAEKTKDIFKAT
;
A
#
# COMPACT_ATOMS: atom_id res chain seq x y z
N MET A 1 -9.44 23.22 -9.44
CA MET A 1 -8.59 23.26 -8.23
C MET A 1 -7.17 22.88 -8.63
N ALA A 2 -6.15 23.28 -7.86
CA ALA A 2 -4.78 22.80 -8.07
C ALA A 2 -4.71 21.28 -7.81
N LYS A 3 -3.89 20.55 -8.58
CA LYS A 3 -3.68 19.11 -8.39
C LYS A 3 -2.93 18.87 -7.08
N THR A 4 -3.19 17.73 -6.43
CA THR A 4 -2.38 17.24 -5.31
C THR A 4 -1.12 16.58 -5.85
N ASP A 5 0.04 17.07 -5.44
CA ASP A 5 1.34 16.45 -5.72
C ASP A 5 1.50 15.22 -4.81
N LEU A 6 1.75 14.05 -5.41
CA LEU A 6 1.78 12.76 -4.71
C LEU A 6 2.97 11.91 -5.17
N VAL A 7 3.63 11.25 -4.22
CA VAL A 7 4.48 10.08 -4.46
C VAL A 7 3.82 8.86 -3.85
N ILE A 8 3.87 7.73 -4.55
CA ILE A 8 3.36 6.44 -4.06
C ILE A 8 4.57 5.53 -3.84
N ASP A 9 4.77 5.09 -2.60
CA ASP A 9 5.81 4.16 -2.17
C ASP A 9 5.17 2.80 -1.87
N THR A 10 5.50 1.79 -2.67
CA THR A 10 4.72 0.55 -2.79
C THR A 10 5.62 -0.67 -2.96
N ASP A 11 5.25 -1.79 -2.34
CA ASP A 11 5.94 -3.07 -2.52
C ASP A 11 5.24 -3.98 -3.55
N MET A 12 4.20 -3.46 -4.18
CA MET A 12 3.45 -4.04 -5.29
C MET A 12 2.84 -5.41 -4.98
N GLY A 13 1.79 -5.40 -4.16
CA GLY A 13 0.78 -6.43 -4.06
C GLY A 13 -0.47 -6.17 -4.92
N VAL A 14 -1.44 -7.06 -4.77
CA VAL A 14 -2.73 -7.02 -5.48
C VAL A 14 -3.57 -5.83 -5.05
N ASP A 15 -3.49 -5.45 -3.78
CA ASP A 15 -4.11 -4.26 -3.21
C ASP A 15 -3.38 -2.97 -3.58
N ASP A 16 -2.05 -2.96 -3.64
CA ASP A 16 -1.29 -1.82 -4.16
C ASP A 16 -1.70 -1.48 -5.59
N VAL A 17 -1.87 -2.48 -6.44
CA VAL A 17 -2.33 -2.31 -7.82
C VAL A 17 -3.68 -1.60 -7.85
N THR A 18 -4.58 -1.98 -6.94
CA THR A 18 -5.90 -1.36 -6.82
C THR A 18 -5.77 0.11 -6.38
N ALA A 19 -4.97 0.38 -5.35
CA ALA A 19 -4.72 1.74 -4.86
C ALA A 19 -4.06 2.61 -5.94
N LEU A 20 -3.11 2.06 -6.69
CA LEU A 20 -2.43 2.76 -7.78
C LEU A 20 -3.41 3.13 -8.89
N LEU A 21 -4.28 2.21 -9.31
CA LEU A 21 -5.34 2.48 -10.30
C LEU A 21 -6.24 3.64 -9.85
N MET A 22 -6.62 3.70 -8.57
CA MET A 22 -7.47 4.78 -8.04
C MET A 22 -6.87 6.18 -8.26
N PHE A 23 -5.53 6.30 -8.25
CA PHE A 23 -4.85 7.57 -8.54
C PHE A 23 -4.62 7.78 -10.04
N LEU A 24 -4.20 6.75 -10.77
CA LEU A 24 -3.86 6.86 -12.18
C LEU A 24 -5.08 7.17 -13.07
N THR A 25 -6.28 6.81 -12.63
CA THR A 25 -7.55 7.16 -13.29
C THR A 25 -8.06 8.55 -12.91
N ARG A 26 -7.34 9.28 -12.04
CA ARG A 26 -7.67 10.64 -11.58
C ARG A 26 -6.60 11.69 -11.92
N PRO A 27 -6.08 11.76 -13.17
CA PRO A 27 -5.01 12.70 -13.53
C PRO A 27 -5.45 14.16 -13.47
N ALA A 28 -6.75 14.45 -13.40
CA ALA A 28 -7.28 15.80 -13.21
C ALA A 28 -7.12 16.30 -11.76
N SER A 29 -7.11 15.39 -10.78
CA SER A 29 -7.04 15.70 -9.34
C SER A 29 -5.66 15.48 -8.75
N PHE A 30 -4.89 14.52 -9.29
CA PHE A 30 -3.58 14.14 -8.77
C PHE A 30 -2.48 14.33 -9.81
N LYS A 31 -1.31 14.74 -9.33
CA LYS A 31 -0.06 14.74 -10.08
C LYS A 31 0.89 13.76 -9.41
N ILE A 32 0.96 12.55 -9.97
CA ILE A 32 1.89 11.52 -9.48
C ILE A 32 3.29 11.87 -9.97
N LEU A 33 4.17 12.21 -9.05
CA LEU A 33 5.53 12.68 -9.35
C LEU A 33 6.52 11.54 -9.51
N ALA A 34 6.30 10.45 -8.77
CA ALA A 34 7.06 9.21 -8.86
C ALA A 34 6.25 8.07 -8.22
N ILE A 35 6.51 6.85 -8.66
CA ILE A 35 6.16 5.62 -7.97
C ILE A 35 7.48 5.01 -7.51
N THR A 36 7.71 4.95 -6.21
CA THR A 36 8.89 4.30 -5.63
C THR A 36 8.53 2.88 -5.26
N VAL A 37 9.37 1.93 -5.66
CA VAL A 37 9.11 0.49 -5.45
C VAL A 37 10.17 -0.09 -4.53
N LEU A 38 9.78 -0.92 -3.57
CA LEU A 38 10.68 -1.65 -2.69
C LEU A 38 10.31 -3.13 -2.58
N ASP A 39 11.14 -3.91 -1.89
CA ASP A 39 10.84 -5.29 -1.52
C ASP A 39 9.78 -5.35 -0.39
N GLY A 40 8.83 -6.27 -0.53
CA GLY A 40 7.75 -6.51 0.44
C GLY A 40 6.87 -7.65 -0.07
N ASN A 41 5.61 -7.43 -0.44
CA ASN A 41 4.72 -8.47 -0.99
C ASN A 41 5.38 -9.30 -2.10
N VAL A 42 6.13 -8.65 -2.99
CA VAL A 42 6.98 -9.32 -3.98
C VAL A 42 8.41 -8.81 -3.95
N SER A 43 9.28 -9.44 -4.74
CA SER A 43 10.65 -8.97 -4.91
C SER A 43 10.67 -7.62 -5.65
N LEU A 44 11.65 -6.78 -5.35
CA LEU A 44 11.81 -5.48 -6.02
C LEU A 44 11.76 -5.57 -7.57
N PRO A 45 12.43 -6.53 -8.26
CA PRO A 45 12.29 -6.70 -9.70
C PRO A 45 10.86 -6.97 -10.16
N ALA A 46 10.13 -7.83 -9.43
CA ALA A 46 8.74 -8.17 -9.76
C ALA A 46 7.81 -6.96 -9.55
N GLY A 47 8.01 -6.22 -8.47
CA GLY A 47 7.24 -5.01 -8.19
C GLY A 47 7.48 -3.93 -9.27
N LEU A 48 8.74 -3.71 -9.68
CA LEU A 48 9.05 -2.76 -10.75
C LEU A 48 8.36 -3.12 -12.06
N ARG A 49 8.34 -4.41 -12.43
CA ARG A 49 7.60 -4.90 -13.60
C ARG A 49 6.10 -4.65 -13.43
N ALA A 50 5.51 -5.00 -12.29
CA ALA A 50 4.10 -4.79 -12.02
C ALA A 50 3.70 -3.30 -12.10
N ALA A 51 4.48 -2.41 -11.49
CA ALA A 51 4.24 -0.96 -11.57
C ALA A 51 4.28 -0.45 -13.02
N ARG A 52 5.22 -0.95 -13.84
CA ARG A 52 5.34 -0.60 -15.28
C ARG A 52 4.12 -1.08 -16.07
N ILE A 53 3.63 -2.29 -15.77
CA ILE A 53 2.40 -2.83 -16.40
C ILE A 53 1.21 -1.92 -16.08
N VAL A 54 1.02 -1.55 -14.81
CA VAL A 54 -0.13 -0.74 -14.38
C VAL A 54 -0.09 0.66 -15.00
N THR A 55 1.07 1.33 -15.01
CA THR A 55 1.19 2.66 -15.63
C THR A 55 1.03 2.62 -17.15
N ALA A 56 1.58 1.58 -17.81
CA ALA A 56 1.40 1.37 -19.24
C ALA A 56 -0.06 1.11 -19.61
N LEU A 57 -0.78 0.32 -18.80
CA LEU A 57 -2.21 0.07 -18.97
C LEU A 57 -3.02 1.36 -18.91
N CYS A 58 -2.72 2.26 -17.97
CA CYS A 58 -3.41 3.55 -17.86
C CYS A 58 -3.05 4.51 -19.00
N GLY A 59 -1.82 4.47 -19.51
CA GLY A 59 -1.38 5.24 -20.68
C GLY A 59 -1.40 6.76 -20.51
N GLY A 60 -1.32 7.50 -21.62
CA GLY A 60 -1.35 8.97 -21.62
C GLY A 60 -0.24 9.60 -20.78
N SER A 61 -0.57 10.57 -19.93
CA SER A 61 0.42 11.18 -19.02
C SER A 61 0.99 10.18 -18.00
N ASN A 62 0.28 9.09 -17.71
CA ASN A 62 0.71 8.10 -16.73
C ASN A 62 1.90 7.26 -17.21
N ALA A 63 2.04 7.06 -18.52
CA ALA A 63 3.18 6.34 -19.11
C ALA A 63 4.54 7.03 -18.85
N SER A 64 4.52 8.33 -18.53
CA SER A 64 5.72 9.12 -18.23
C SER A 64 6.05 9.22 -16.73
N ILE A 65 5.23 8.61 -15.85
CA ILE A 65 5.48 8.64 -14.41
C ILE A 65 6.77 7.87 -14.12
N PRO A 66 7.76 8.48 -13.45
CA PRO A 66 8.98 7.80 -13.08
C PRO A 66 8.69 6.66 -12.10
N ILE A 67 9.10 5.43 -12.47
CA ILE A 67 9.09 4.27 -11.58
C ILE A 67 10.51 4.06 -11.09
N ILE A 68 10.72 4.22 -9.79
CA ILE A 68 12.03 4.33 -9.16
C ILE A 68 12.28 3.14 -8.25
N ALA A 69 13.42 2.46 -8.43
CA ALA A 69 13.84 1.38 -7.56
C ALA A 69 14.32 1.91 -6.20
N GLY A 70 13.83 1.29 -5.13
CA GLY A 70 14.21 1.55 -3.75
C GLY A 70 14.92 0.34 -3.14
N ALA A 71 14.69 0.13 -1.84
CA ALA A 71 15.33 -0.93 -1.09
C ALA A 71 14.88 -2.33 -1.56
N ASP A 72 15.83 -3.26 -1.67
CA ASP A 72 15.62 -4.67 -2.02
C ASP A 72 15.50 -5.57 -0.76
N GLY A 73 15.20 -4.97 0.39
CA GLY A 73 15.02 -5.64 1.67
C GLY A 73 15.03 -4.66 2.84
N PRO A 74 14.81 -5.14 4.07
CA PRO A 74 14.75 -4.29 5.26
C PRO A 74 16.12 -3.69 5.61
N LEU A 75 16.11 -2.64 6.44
CA LEU A 75 17.32 -1.97 6.92
C LEU A 75 18.31 -2.95 7.58
N ILE A 76 17.80 -3.86 8.41
CA ILE A 76 18.59 -4.88 9.09
C ILE A 76 18.15 -6.27 8.64
N ARG A 77 18.96 -6.90 7.80
CA ARG A 77 18.65 -8.21 7.22
C ARG A 77 18.83 -9.34 8.24
N GLY A 78 17.97 -10.35 8.16
CA GLY A 78 18.06 -11.57 8.97
C GLY A 78 17.48 -11.48 10.39
N LEU A 79 16.93 -10.33 10.80
CA LEU A 79 16.26 -10.19 12.11
C LEU A 79 14.77 -10.52 12.08
N THR A 80 14.15 -10.51 10.90
CA THR A 80 12.75 -10.86 10.74
C THR A 80 12.62 -11.82 9.56
N GLU A 81 11.90 -12.92 9.77
CA GLU A 81 11.47 -13.77 8.67
C GLU A 81 10.30 -13.10 7.94
N LYS A 82 10.46 -12.98 6.63
CA LYS A 82 9.44 -12.43 5.74
C LYS A 82 8.30 -13.42 5.62
N VAL A 83 7.10 -13.02 6.05
CA VAL A 83 5.89 -13.85 5.94
C VAL A 83 5.20 -13.51 4.63
N CYS A 84 5.42 -14.34 3.60
CA CYS A 84 4.84 -14.07 2.27
C CYS A 84 3.40 -14.56 2.18
N TYR A 85 2.46 -13.66 1.84
CA TYR A 85 1.12 -14.05 1.39
C TYR A 85 1.15 -14.43 -0.08
N ASP A 86 0.84 -15.68 -0.38
CA ASP A 86 0.91 -16.23 -1.74
C ASP A 86 -0.21 -15.74 -2.67
N GLY A 87 -1.20 -15.01 -2.15
CA GLY A 87 -2.30 -14.44 -2.95
C GLY A 87 -1.86 -13.28 -3.84
N HIS A 88 -0.69 -12.68 -3.59
CA HIS A 88 -0.08 -11.70 -4.49
C HIS A 88 0.60 -12.33 -5.71
N GLY A 89 0.82 -13.65 -5.69
CA GLY A 89 1.67 -14.34 -6.66
C GLY A 89 3.13 -13.90 -6.55
N THR A 90 4.02 -14.51 -7.34
CA THR A 90 5.40 -14.03 -7.44
C THR A 90 5.55 -12.84 -8.39
N ASP A 91 4.46 -12.46 -9.06
CA ASP A 91 4.44 -11.39 -10.05
C ASP A 91 3.87 -10.05 -9.55
N GLY A 92 3.28 -10.01 -8.35
CA GLY A 92 2.60 -8.85 -7.76
C GLY A 92 1.19 -8.64 -8.31
N LEU A 93 0.76 -9.50 -9.23
CA LEU A 93 -0.50 -9.42 -9.97
C LEU A 93 -1.31 -10.71 -9.80
N GLY A 94 -1.18 -11.38 -8.64
CA GLY A 94 -1.94 -12.59 -8.32
C GLY A 94 -1.65 -13.77 -9.24
N GLY A 95 -0.46 -13.81 -9.85
CA GLY A 95 -0.05 -14.79 -10.85
C GLY A 95 -0.63 -14.52 -12.25
N PHE A 96 -1.24 -13.36 -12.49
CA PHE A 96 -1.86 -13.07 -13.79
C PHE A 96 -0.85 -13.12 -14.93
N THR A 97 0.37 -12.60 -14.76
CA THR A 97 1.37 -12.61 -15.84
C THR A 97 1.94 -14.00 -16.12
N GLN A 98 1.63 -14.98 -15.25
CA GLN A 98 2.07 -16.37 -15.37
C GLN A 98 1.03 -17.24 -16.10
N ARG A 99 -0.21 -16.75 -16.26
CA ARG A 99 -1.25 -17.43 -17.04
C ARG A 99 -1.04 -17.11 -18.52
N ALA A 100 -0.10 -17.83 -19.14
CA ALA A 100 0.50 -17.50 -20.44
C ALA A 100 -0.52 -17.05 -21.52
N ASP A 101 -1.57 -17.83 -21.76
CA ASP A 101 -2.55 -17.53 -22.82
C ASP A 101 -3.44 -16.32 -22.48
N GLU A 102 -3.89 -16.24 -21.22
CA GLU A 102 -4.69 -15.11 -20.73
C GLU A 102 -3.88 -13.81 -20.74
N TRP A 103 -2.64 -13.86 -20.25
CA TRP A 103 -1.74 -12.71 -20.20
C TRP A 103 -1.36 -12.23 -21.59
N ALA A 104 -1.00 -13.15 -22.50
CA ALA A 104 -0.66 -12.80 -23.87
C ALA A 104 -1.84 -12.10 -24.57
N SER A 105 -3.05 -12.62 -24.39
CA SER A 105 -4.27 -12.04 -24.95
C SER A 105 -4.58 -10.65 -24.37
N PHE A 106 -4.49 -10.52 -23.03
CA PHE A 106 -4.71 -9.25 -22.35
C PHE A 106 -3.69 -8.20 -22.77
N LYS A 107 -2.41 -8.55 -22.76
CA LYS A 107 -1.30 -7.67 -23.14
C LYS A 107 -1.45 -7.17 -24.58
N ALA A 108 -1.71 -8.07 -25.52
CA ALA A 108 -1.86 -7.72 -26.93
C ALA A 108 -3.05 -6.77 -27.18
N LEU A 109 -4.08 -6.86 -26.35
CA LEU A 109 -5.29 -6.04 -26.48
C LEU A 109 -5.15 -4.67 -25.81
N HIS A 110 -4.47 -4.58 -24.66
CA HIS A 110 -4.59 -3.41 -23.77
C HIS A 110 -3.30 -2.66 -23.49
N LEU A 111 -2.12 -3.26 -23.68
CA LEU A 111 -0.85 -2.56 -23.49
C LEU A 111 -0.34 -1.98 -24.81
N PRO A 112 0.46 -0.88 -24.77
CA PRO A 112 1.11 -0.34 -25.97
C PRO A 112 1.92 -1.41 -26.72
N SER A 113 1.90 -1.38 -28.05
CA SER A 113 2.59 -2.37 -28.88
C SER A 113 4.11 -2.35 -28.73
N ASP A 114 4.66 -1.21 -28.28
CA ASP A 114 6.07 -1.00 -27.96
C ASP A 114 6.40 -1.24 -26.47
N PHE A 115 5.43 -1.68 -25.67
CA PHE A 115 5.66 -2.00 -24.26
C PHE A 115 6.54 -3.24 -24.11
N VAL A 116 7.70 -3.05 -23.48
CA VAL A 116 8.65 -4.12 -23.16
C VAL A 116 8.52 -4.46 -21.68
N GLU A 117 8.08 -5.69 -21.40
CA GLU A 117 8.13 -6.25 -20.05
C GLU A 117 9.59 -6.51 -19.68
N SER A 118 10.00 -5.98 -18.52
CA SER A 118 11.36 -6.16 -18.03
C SER A 118 11.38 -6.12 -16.52
N ASP A 119 12.05 -7.12 -15.95
CA ASP A 119 12.36 -7.22 -14.52
C ASP A 119 13.74 -6.62 -14.22
N ALA A 120 14.42 -6.08 -15.25
CA ALA A 120 15.72 -5.48 -15.06
C ALA A 120 15.59 -4.24 -14.17
N LEU A 121 16.46 -4.18 -13.16
CA LEU A 121 16.68 -2.97 -12.40
C LEU A 121 17.18 -1.87 -13.35
N PRO A 122 16.69 -0.63 -13.21
CA PRO A 122 17.20 0.47 -14.03
C PRO A 122 18.70 0.66 -13.74
N VAL A 123 19.51 0.75 -14.80
CA VAL A 123 20.95 1.00 -14.68
C VAL A 123 21.16 2.50 -14.41
N ASN A 124 21.97 2.85 -13.40
CA ASN A 124 22.32 4.23 -13.04
C ASN A 124 21.12 5.13 -12.65
N SER A 125 20.03 4.56 -12.13
CA SER A 125 18.93 5.36 -11.57
C SER A 125 19.25 5.85 -10.16
N GLU A 126 18.80 7.07 -9.85
CA GLU A 126 18.72 7.58 -8.48
C GLU A 126 17.86 6.63 -7.62
N HIS A 127 18.30 6.33 -6.39
CA HIS A 127 17.55 5.48 -5.45
C HIS A 127 16.28 6.19 -4.95
N ALA A 128 15.19 5.44 -4.70
CA ALA A 128 13.91 5.96 -4.23
C ALA A 128 14.03 6.97 -3.07
N ALA A 129 14.83 6.64 -2.04
CA ALA A 129 15.08 7.53 -0.90
C ALA A 129 15.63 8.92 -1.30
N ALA A 130 16.56 8.98 -2.27
CA ALA A 130 17.12 10.24 -2.75
C ALA A 130 16.09 11.04 -3.58
N VAL A 131 15.29 10.35 -4.41
CA VAL A 131 14.17 10.97 -5.14
C VAL A 131 13.15 11.56 -4.15
N LEU A 132 12.80 10.83 -3.09
CA LEU A 132 11.88 11.28 -2.05
C LEU A 132 12.38 12.58 -1.38
N VAL A 133 13.64 12.61 -0.94
CA VAL A 133 14.26 13.81 -0.36
C VAL A 133 14.20 14.99 -1.34
N ARG A 134 14.65 14.79 -2.59
CA ARG A 134 14.67 15.83 -3.61
C ARG A 134 13.27 16.38 -3.91
N LEU A 135 12.27 15.51 -4.03
CA LEU A 135 10.89 15.91 -4.30
C LEU A 135 10.26 16.67 -3.13
N ALA A 136 10.51 16.22 -1.90
CA ALA A 136 10.03 16.87 -0.68
C ALA A 136 10.66 18.26 -0.48
N ALA A 137 11.99 18.37 -0.63
CA ALA A 137 12.71 19.64 -0.51
C ALA A 137 12.25 20.69 -1.54
N ALA A 138 11.86 20.25 -2.75
CA ALA A 138 11.32 21.13 -3.78
C ALA A 138 9.86 21.55 -3.54
N ARG A 139 9.15 20.93 -2.58
CA ARG A 139 7.70 21.07 -2.34
C ARG A 139 7.36 21.14 -0.86
N PRO A 140 8.00 22.03 -0.08
CA PRO A 140 7.79 22.09 1.36
C PRO A 140 6.31 22.38 1.67
N GLY A 141 5.69 21.49 2.44
CA GLY A 141 4.31 21.57 2.90
C GLY A 141 3.24 21.20 1.88
N THR A 142 3.60 20.83 0.64
CA THR A 142 2.62 20.53 -0.42
C THR A 142 2.66 19.09 -0.94
N LEU A 143 3.81 18.41 -0.82
CA LEU A 143 3.95 17.02 -1.25
C LEU A 143 3.31 16.04 -0.25
N SER A 144 2.38 15.21 -0.71
CA SER A 144 1.94 14.03 0.05
C SER A 144 2.73 12.79 -0.39
N VAL A 145 2.96 11.87 0.55
CA VAL A 145 3.48 10.53 0.25
C VAL A 145 2.47 9.50 0.74
N LEU A 146 2.14 8.54 -0.12
CA LEU A 146 1.39 7.34 0.23
C LEU A 146 2.37 6.18 0.35
N ALA A 147 2.60 5.68 1.56
CA ALA A 147 3.42 4.51 1.83
C ALA A 147 2.53 3.31 2.13
N ILE A 148 2.52 2.36 1.21
CA ILE A 148 1.67 1.16 1.21
C ILE A 148 2.47 -0.15 1.18
N GLY A 149 3.80 -0.05 1.34
CA GLY A 149 4.67 -1.18 1.65
C GLY A 149 5.46 -0.95 2.95
N PRO A 150 6.53 -1.73 3.21
CA PRO A 150 7.44 -1.48 4.32
C PRO A 150 8.03 -0.07 4.28
N LEU A 151 8.36 0.49 5.45
CA LEU A 151 8.76 1.91 5.54
C LEU A 151 10.24 2.17 5.21
N THR A 152 10.96 1.22 4.62
CA THR A 152 12.40 1.25 4.42
C THR A 152 12.86 2.45 3.58
N ASN A 153 12.20 2.72 2.45
CA ASN A 153 12.52 3.89 1.61
C ASN A 153 12.32 5.21 2.37
N ILE A 154 11.26 5.29 3.18
CA ILE A 154 10.93 6.46 4.00
C ILE A 154 11.97 6.67 5.10
N ALA A 155 12.36 5.60 5.82
CA ALA A 155 13.39 5.66 6.85
C ALA A 155 14.76 6.05 6.28
N LEU A 156 15.11 5.54 5.10
CA LEU A 156 16.32 5.95 4.38
C LEU A 156 16.25 7.44 3.97
N ALA A 157 15.10 7.92 3.49
CA ALA A 157 14.93 9.33 3.14
C ALA A 157 15.10 10.25 4.37
N ILE A 158 14.55 9.87 5.52
CA ILE A 158 14.75 10.57 6.80
C ILE A 158 16.23 10.58 7.21
N SER A 159 16.92 9.46 7.00
CA SER A 159 18.35 9.31 7.33
C SER A 159 19.24 10.18 6.42
N LEU A 160 18.82 10.40 5.16
CA LEU A 160 19.50 11.27 4.20
C LEU A 160 19.22 12.76 4.47
N ASP A 161 17.99 13.13 4.81
CA ASP A 161 17.61 14.49 5.19
C ASP A 161 16.63 14.49 6.38
N PRO A 162 17.07 14.92 7.57
CA PRO A 162 16.21 15.01 8.75
C PRO A 162 15.01 15.96 8.57
N ASN A 163 15.04 16.87 7.60
CA ASN A 163 13.89 17.74 7.28
C ASN A 163 12.86 17.08 6.36
N PHE A 164 13.10 15.86 5.86
CA PHE A 164 12.23 15.18 4.91
C PHE A 164 10.76 15.17 5.37
N LEU A 165 10.48 14.65 6.58
CA LEU A 165 9.11 14.60 7.09
C LEU A 165 8.50 15.99 7.33
N LYS A 166 9.31 16.96 7.76
CA LYS A 166 8.86 18.35 7.95
C LYS A 166 8.42 18.98 6.63
N ASN A 167 9.10 18.64 5.54
CA ASN A 167 8.81 19.15 4.20
C ASN A 167 7.57 18.50 3.58
N LEU A 168 7.09 17.36 4.07
CA LEU A 168 5.86 16.77 3.56
C LEU A 168 4.63 17.56 4.01
N LYS A 169 3.58 17.55 3.20
CA LYS A 169 2.22 17.88 3.62
C LYS A 169 1.73 16.85 4.65
N THR A 170 1.78 15.58 4.25
CA THR A 170 1.40 14.41 5.05
C THR A 170 2.11 13.15 4.53
N LEU A 171 2.38 12.21 5.41
CA LEU A 171 2.78 10.84 5.09
C LEU A 171 1.63 9.92 5.51
N VAL A 172 0.95 9.34 4.53
CA VAL A 172 -0.14 8.39 4.75
C VAL A 172 0.44 6.98 4.67
N ILE A 173 0.19 6.16 5.70
CA ILE A 173 0.78 4.84 5.88
C ILE A 173 -0.35 3.83 5.97
N MET A 174 -0.33 2.82 5.10
CA MET A 174 -1.07 1.57 5.36
C MET A 174 -0.14 0.65 6.13
N GLY A 175 -0.52 0.33 7.36
CA GLY A 175 0.21 -0.63 8.17
C GLY A 175 0.11 -0.39 9.67
N GLY A 176 0.70 -1.32 10.42
CA GLY A 176 0.58 -1.38 11.86
C GLY A 176 -0.79 -1.89 12.30
N SER A 177 -0.93 -2.11 13.60
CA SER A 177 -2.15 -2.60 14.23
C SER A 177 -2.56 -1.67 15.37
N SER A 178 -3.81 -1.24 15.36
CA SER A 178 -4.38 -0.36 16.38
C SER A 178 -4.63 -1.05 17.73
N HIS A 179 -4.93 -2.35 17.71
CA HIS A 179 -5.28 -3.14 18.89
C HIS A 179 -4.38 -4.38 19.04
N ALA A 180 -3.18 -4.33 18.45
CA ALA A 180 -2.21 -5.43 18.46
C ALA A 180 -2.78 -6.74 17.88
N LYS A 181 -3.67 -6.65 16.87
CA LYS A 181 -4.13 -7.80 16.09
C LYS A 181 -3.28 -7.87 14.82
N GLY A 182 -2.14 -8.54 14.92
CA GLY A 182 -1.22 -8.67 13.79
C GLY A 182 -1.72 -9.63 12.71
N ASN A 183 -1.10 -9.54 11.54
CA ASN A 183 -1.37 -10.40 10.39
C ASN A 183 -0.09 -11.11 9.87
N ALA A 184 1.10 -10.65 10.29
CA ALA A 184 2.39 -11.30 10.03
C ALA A 184 2.98 -11.95 11.29
N SER A 185 2.67 -11.40 12.47
CA SER A 185 2.88 -12.06 13.75
C SER A 185 1.61 -11.92 14.60
N HIS A 186 1.61 -12.44 15.83
CA HIS A 186 0.48 -12.29 16.74
C HIS A 186 0.05 -10.83 16.94
N VAL A 187 1.00 -9.88 16.87
CA VAL A 187 0.73 -8.46 17.15
C VAL A 187 1.22 -7.49 16.07
N ALA A 188 2.05 -7.94 15.13
CA ALA A 188 2.59 -7.08 14.09
C ALA A 188 1.86 -7.29 12.76
N GLU A 189 1.52 -6.17 12.14
CA GLU A 189 1.06 -6.11 10.75
C GLU A 189 2.27 -6.23 9.81
N PHE A 190 2.06 -6.83 8.64
CA PHE A 190 3.07 -7.18 7.63
C PHE A 190 4.06 -6.06 7.29
N ASN A 191 3.61 -4.87 6.88
CA ASN A 191 4.51 -3.79 6.49
C ASN A 191 5.43 -3.36 7.65
N PHE A 192 4.91 -3.38 8.88
CA PHE A 192 5.68 -3.06 10.09
C PHE A 192 6.57 -4.21 10.55
N HIS A 193 6.14 -5.46 10.34
CA HIS A 193 6.90 -6.67 10.64
C HIS A 193 8.08 -6.85 9.67
N CYS A 194 7.89 -6.50 8.40
CA CYS A 194 8.94 -6.56 7.37
C CYS A 194 10.15 -5.70 7.72
N ASP A 195 9.94 -4.48 8.20
CA ASP A 195 11.03 -3.58 8.62
C ASP A 195 10.66 -2.78 9.88
N PRO A 196 10.74 -3.41 11.08
CA PRO A 196 10.42 -2.76 12.34
C PRO A 196 11.33 -1.55 12.61
N GLU A 197 12.61 -1.65 12.24
CA GLU A 197 13.59 -0.56 12.39
C GLU A 197 13.22 0.66 11.54
N ALA A 198 12.79 0.45 10.30
CA ALA A 198 12.34 1.54 9.45
C ALA A 198 11.08 2.21 10.03
N ALA A 199 10.11 1.42 10.48
CA ALA A 199 8.94 1.96 11.16
C ALA A 199 9.34 2.74 12.42
N HIS A 200 10.26 2.22 13.23
CA HIS A 200 10.79 2.91 14.40
C HIS A 200 11.40 4.28 14.05
N ILE A 201 12.24 4.35 13.02
CA ILE A 201 12.87 5.60 12.56
C ILE A 201 11.81 6.62 12.14
N VAL A 202 10.80 6.20 11.36
CA VAL A 202 9.72 7.09 10.89
C VAL A 202 8.93 7.68 12.05
N PHE A 203 8.48 6.83 12.98
CA PHE A 203 7.67 7.28 14.13
C PHE A 203 8.49 8.10 15.13
N HIS A 204 9.76 7.75 15.33
CA HIS A 204 10.68 8.51 16.18
C HIS A 204 10.95 9.91 15.61
N ALA A 205 11.22 10.01 14.31
CA ALA A 205 11.42 11.30 13.65
C ALA A 205 10.17 12.20 13.72
N ALA A 206 8.97 11.61 13.60
CA ALA A 206 7.71 12.33 13.73
C ALA A 206 7.46 12.89 15.16
N SER A 207 8.03 12.27 16.20
CA SER A 207 7.95 12.78 17.57
C SER A 207 8.70 14.10 17.77
N GLY A 208 9.70 14.41 16.91
CA GLY A 208 10.45 15.65 16.95
C GLY A 208 9.81 16.82 16.20
N LEU A 209 8.66 16.61 15.56
CA LEU A 209 7.98 17.65 14.78
C LEU A 209 7.02 18.48 15.63
N ASP A 210 6.82 19.74 15.23
CA ASP A 210 5.73 20.56 15.75
C ASP A 210 4.39 20.04 15.18
N ASN A 211 3.67 19.28 16.00
CA ASN A 211 2.39 18.66 15.66
C ASN A 211 1.18 19.45 16.22
N ASN A 212 1.33 20.76 16.49
CA ASN A 212 0.30 21.58 17.13
C ASN A 212 -1.05 21.66 16.35
N LEU A 213 -1.04 21.45 15.03
CA LEU A 213 -2.26 21.44 14.20
C LEU A 213 -2.77 20.01 13.95
N ALA A 214 -1.90 19.13 13.49
CA ALA A 214 -2.15 17.70 13.31
C ALA A 214 -0.82 16.96 13.11
N PRO A 215 -0.71 15.69 13.55
CA PRO A 215 0.44 14.87 13.22
C PRO A 215 0.64 14.73 11.69
N LYS A 216 1.90 14.69 11.25
CA LYS A 216 2.26 14.44 9.84
C LYS A 216 2.00 13.00 9.38
N LEU A 217 1.99 12.05 10.32
CA LEU A 217 1.72 10.65 10.03
C LEU A 217 0.22 10.39 10.13
N LEU A 218 -0.37 9.91 9.05
CA LEU A 218 -1.73 9.38 9.02
C LEU A 218 -1.65 7.86 8.81
N VAL A 219 -2.07 7.09 9.81
CA VAL A 219 -1.94 5.63 9.85
C VAL A 219 -3.30 4.99 9.63
N ILE A 220 -3.36 4.11 8.64
CA ILE A 220 -4.48 3.22 8.36
C ILE A 220 -4.05 1.83 8.83
N PRO A 221 -4.46 1.42 10.05
CA PRO A 221 -4.03 0.15 10.62
C PRO A 221 -4.80 -1.02 9.98
N TRP A 222 -4.23 -2.22 10.14
CA TRP A 222 -4.83 -3.48 9.67
C TRP A 222 -6.29 -3.65 10.10
N GLU A 223 -6.63 -3.39 11.36
CA GLU A 223 -8.00 -3.60 11.83
C GLU A 223 -9.00 -2.69 11.12
N THR A 224 -8.60 -1.46 10.75
CA THR A 224 -9.46 -0.58 9.97
C THR A 224 -9.75 -1.13 8.59
N THR A 225 -8.79 -1.78 7.93
CA THR A 225 -9.04 -2.35 6.60
C THR A 225 -9.97 -3.57 6.71
N VAL A 226 -9.74 -4.44 7.69
CA VAL A 226 -10.57 -5.62 7.97
C VAL A 226 -12.01 -5.24 8.30
N ASP A 227 -12.20 -4.29 9.22
CA ASP A 227 -13.53 -3.89 9.70
C ASP A 227 -14.37 -3.20 8.61
N HIS A 228 -13.73 -2.74 7.54
CA HIS A 228 -14.36 -2.00 6.44
C HIS A 228 -14.33 -2.74 5.11
N ALA A 229 -13.97 -4.03 5.11
CA ALA A 229 -13.93 -4.87 3.91
C ALA A 229 -15.21 -4.70 3.06
N LEU A 230 -15.05 -4.53 1.75
CA LEU A 230 -16.20 -4.30 0.88
C LEU A 230 -16.97 -5.61 0.67
N PRO A 231 -18.31 -5.57 0.49
CA PRO A 231 -19.06 -6.80 0.25
C PRO A 231 -18.61 -7.51 -1.03
N TRP A 232 -18.62 -8.84 -1.05
CA TRP A 232 -18.36 -9.60 -2.28
C TRP A 232 -19.32 -9.23 -3.41
N SER A 233 -20.58 -8.95 -3.10
CA SER A 233 -21.56 -8.47 -4.08
C SER A 233 -21.16 -7.16 -4.76
N PHE A 234 -20.40 -6.30 -4.06
CA PHE A 234 -19.83 -5.10 -4.67
C PHE A 234 -18.74 -5.48 -5.68
N PHE A 235 -17.80 -6.35 -5.31
CA PHE A 235 -16.79 -6.85 -6.22
C PHE A 235 -17.40 -7.57 -7.44
N ASP A 236 -18.37 -8.46 -7.21
CA ASP A 236 -19.09 -9.18 -8.26
C ASP A 236 -19.75 -8.22 -9.24
N SER A 237 -20.33 -7.12 -8.75
CA SER A 237 -20.87 -6.08 -9.63
C SER A 237 -19.80 -5.46 -10.53
N LEU A 238 -18.58 -5.23 -10.03
CA LEU A 238 -17.51 -4.61 -10.82
C LEU A 238 -17.01 -5.53 -11.94
N VAL A 239 -16.85 -6.82 -11.67
CA VAL A 239 -16.36 -7.80 -12.65
C VAL A 239 -17.46 -8.37 -13.56
N THR A 240 -18.74 -8.22 -13.18
CA THR A 240 -19.90 -8.64 -13.98
C THR A 240 -20.47 -7.53 -14.84
N LEU A 241 -20.45 -6.26 -14.39
CA LEU A 241 -20.87 -5.10 -15.19
C LEU A 241 -20.00 -4.89 -16.45
N SER A 242 -18.85 -5.55 -16.53
CA SER A 242 -18.04 -5.57 -17.73
C SER A 242 -18.53 -6.64 -18.71
N ASP A 243 -19.35 -6.23 -19.68
CA ASP A 243 -19.51 -6.90 -20.98
C ASP A 243 -18.19 -6.86 -21.79
N ASN A 244 -17.08 -7.33 -21.20
CA ASN A 244 -15.74 -7.33 -21.78
C ASN A 244 -15.24 -5.97 -22.34
N SER A 245 -15.87 -4.83 -22.05
CA SER A 245 -15.52 -3.55 -22.70
C SER A 245 -14.50 -2.70 -21.93
N SER A 246 -14.44 -2.79 -20.60
CA SER A 246 -13.48 -2.05 -19.79
C SER A 246 -12.19 -2.83 -19.58
N LYS A 247 -11.07 -2.29 -20.07
CA LYS A 247 -9.73 -2.84 -19.82
C LYS A 247 -9.38 -2.93 -18.34
N TYR A 248 -9.88 -2.00 -17.51
CA TYR A 248 -9.63 -2.00 -16.06
C TYR A 248 -10.41 -3.10 -15.34
N ALA A 249 -11.65 -3.38 -15.75
CA ALA A 249 -12.41 -4.49 -15.19
C ALA A 249 -11.83 -5.84 -15.59
N GLN A 250 -11.39 -5.99 -16.85
CA GLN A 250 -10.65 -7.18 -17.29
C GLN A 250 -9.35 -7.36 -16.51
N PHE A 251 -8.61 -6.28 -16.27
CA PHE A 251 -7.38 -6.31 -15.48
C PHE A 251 -7.67 -6.70 -14.03
N LEU A 252 -8.64 -6.04 -13.38
CA LEU A 252 -9.12 -6.34 -12.03
C LEU A 252 -9.42 -7.83 -11.88
N LYS A 253 -10.28 -8.37 -12.74
CA LYS A 253 -10.61 -9.80 -12.76
C LYS A 253 -9.36 -10.67 -12.91
N GLY A 254 -8.43 -10.27 -13.78
CA GLY A 254 -7.18 -10.98 -14.00
C GLY A 254 -6.32 -11.04 -12.73
N TYR A 255 -5.94 -9.90 -12.17
CA TYR A 255 -4.97 -9.87 -11.07
C TYR A 255 -5.56 -10.25 -9.71
N THR A 256 -6.88 -10.14 -9.51
CA THR A 256 -7.50 -10.56 -8.23
C THR A 256 -7.88 -12.03 -8.17
N ALA A 257 -8.01 -12.73 -9.31
CA ALA A 257 -8.57 -14.09 -9.38
C ALA A 257 -7.96 -15.09 -8.36
N SER A 258 -6.64 -15.10 -8.20
CA SER A 258 -5.98 -16.01 -7.24
C SER A 258 -6.32 -15.66 -5.79
N SER A 259 -6.21 -14.37 -5.43
CA SER A 259 -6.60 -13.90 -4.09
C SER A 259 -8.08 -14.13 -3.80
N GLU A 260 -8.95 -13.91 -4.79
CA GLU A 260 -10.39 -14.13 -4.67
C GLU A 260 -10.71 -15.61 -4.42
N ASN A 261 -10.20 -16.51 -5.26
CA ASN A 261 -10.45 -17.95 -5.12
C ASN A 261 -10.01 -18.45 -3.74
N LYS A 262 -8.84 -18.00 -3.26
CA LYS A 262 -8.33 -18.36 -1.92
C LYS A 262 -9.22 -17.83 -0.82
N LEU A 263 -9.55 -16.54 -0.85
CA LEU A 263 -10.43 -15.90 0.14
C LEU A 263 -11.79 -16.59 0.18
N ARG A 264 -12.43 -16.77 -1.00
CA ARG A 264 -13.76 -17.38 -1.09
C ARG A 264 -13.77 -18.84 -0.65
N SER A 265 -12.77 -19.63 -1.07
CA SER A 265 -12.64 -21.03 -0.66
C SER A 265 -12.37 -21.20 0.84
N SER A 266 -11.73 -20.24 1.49
CA SER A 266 -11.53 -20.27 2.95
C SER A 266 -12.84 -20.17 3.75
N TYR A 267 -13.89 -19.54 3.18
CA TYR A 267 -15.21 -19.47 3.83
C TYR A 267 -16.04 -20.76 3.71
N GLU A 268 -15.77 -21.57 2.70
CA GLU A 268 -16.51 -22.82 2.45
C GLU A 268 -15.94 -24.02 3.21
N LYS A 269 -14.81 -23.85 3.93
CA LYS A 269 -14.17 -24.91 4.72
C LYS A 269 -14.82 -25.05 6.11
N GLU A 270 -15.04 -26.31 6.52
CA GLU A 270 -15.43 -26.65 7.89
C GLU A 270 -14.34 -26.23 8.90
N PRO A 271 -14.70 -25.71 10.09
CA PRO A 271 -13.75 -25.14 11.07
C PRO A 271 -12.59 -26.04 11.51
N GLU A 272 -12.72 -27.33 11.30
CA GLU A 272 -11.77 -28.37 11.72
C GLU A 272 -10.70 -28.69 10.65
N THR A 273 -10.80 -28.10 9.45
CA THR A 273 -9.90 -28.39 8.30
C THR A 273 -8.95 -27.23 7.94
N TYR A 274 -8.89 -26.20 8.78
CA TYR A 274 -8.08 -25.01 8.51
C TYR A 274 -6.57 -25.24 8.63
N SER A 275 -5.82 -24.66 7.70
CA SER A 275 -4.37 -24.47 7.77
C SER A 275 -4.03 -23.12 8.42
N SER A 276 -2.77 -22.89 8.81
CA SER A 276 -2.29 -21.59 9.34
C SER A 276 -2.54 -20.42 8.39
N ASN A 277 -2.58 -20.66 7.07
CA ASN A 277 -2.88 -19.64 6.08
C ASN A 277 -4.36 -19.26 6.01
N ASP A 278 -5.26 -20.12 6.49
CA ASP A 278 -6.70 -19.85 6.53
C ASP A 278 -7.09 -19.00 7.76
N GLU A 279 -6.22 -18.93 8.78
CA GLU A 279 -6.46 -18.16 10.01
C GLU A 279 -6.44 -16.64 9.79
N TYR A 280 -5.67 -16.17 8.80
CA TYR A 280 -5.55 -14.76 8.39
C TYR A 280 -6.91 -14.12 8.02
N PHE A 281 -7.90 -14.94 7.59
CA PHE A 281 -9.17 -14.47 7.04
C PHE A 281 -10.41 -14.85 7.85
N ARG A 282 -10.27 -15.52 9.01
CA ARG A 282 -11.38 -16.06 9.82
C ARG A 282 -12.46 -15.05 10.22
N ASN A 283 -12.16 -13.74 10.19
CA ASN A 283 -13.09 -12.67 10.58
C ASN A 283 -13.33 -11.59 9.51
N THR A 284 -12.72 -11.71 8.33
CA THR A 284 -12.95 -10.77 7.22
C THR A 284 -14.10 -11.27 6.37
N HIS A 285 -15.26 -10.61 6.37
CA HIS A 285 -16.40 -11.00 5.53
C HIS A 285 -16.52 -10.09 4.29
N GLY A 286 -15.57 -10.18 3.35
CA GLY A 286 -15.63 -9.36 2.14
C GLY A 286 -14.39 -9.33 1.25
N PHE A 287 -14.49 -8.57 0.17
CA PHE A 287 -13.41 -8.15 -0.70
C PHE A 287 -12.49 -7.16 0.04
N LEU A 288 -11.43 -7.69 0.65
CA LEU A 288 -10.42 -6.93 1.36
C LEU A 288 -9.26 -6.55 0.41
N LYS A 289 -8.97 -5.26 0.34
CA LYS A 289 -7.78 -4.67 -0.28
C LYS A 289 -7.28 -3.55 0.62
N CYS A 290 -6.14 -3.71 1.27
CA CYS A 290 -5.79 -2.87 2.42
C CYS A 290 -5.43 -1.44 2.01
N ASP A 291 -4.66 -1.33 0.93
CA ASP A 291 -4.10 -0.05 0.49
C ASP A 291 -5.12 0.92 -0.07
N ILE A 292 -6.29 0.42 -0.50
CA ILE A 292 -7.37 1.27 -1.01
C ILE A 292 -7.86 2.22 0.08
N TYR A 293 -7.81 1.81 1.35
CA TYR A 293 -8.30 2.64 2.46
C TYR A 293 -7.34 3.80 2.74
N ALA A 294 -6.03 3.59 2.60
CA ALA A 294 -5.05 4.67 2.61
C ALA A 294 -5.22 5.60 1.40
N ALA A 295 -5.50 5.05 0.21
CA ALA A 295 -5.81 5.83 -0.98
C ALA A 295 -7.08 6.68 -0.82
N VAL A 296 -8.16 6.10 -0.28
CA VAL A 296 -9.44 6.77 -0.01
C VAL A 296 -9.25 7.96 0.93
N CYS A 297 -8.45 7.82 1.98
CA CYS A 297 -8.15 8.92 2.91
C CYS A 297 -7.43 10.10 2.24
N ILE A 298 -6.64 9.85 1.19
CA ILE A 298 -6.01 10.91 0.39
C ILE A 298 -7.01 11.51 -0.62
N ILE A 299 -7.83 10.66 -1.26
CA ILE A 299 -8.76 11.07 -2.32
C ILE A 299 -9.89 11.96 -1.77
N ASP A 300 -10.48 11.57 -0.64
CA ASP A 300 -11.44 12.38 0.10
C ASP A 300 -11.15 12.24 1.59
N SER A 301 -10.57 13.27 2.21
CA SER A 301 -10.31 13.26 3.66
C SER A 301 -11.59 13.19 4.49
N ASN A 302 -12.75 13.53 3.92
CA ASN A 302 -14.04 13.39 4.61
C ASN A 302 -14.56 11.94 4.60
N SER A 303 -13.80 10.98 4.06
CA SER A 303 -14.07 9.55 4.20
C SER A 303 -13.69 9.02 5.59
N MET A 304 -12.78 9.70 6.30
CA MET A 304 -12.40 9.32 7.67
C MET A 304 -13.50 9.76 8.64
N VAL A 305 -14.21 8.78 9.19
CA VAL A 305 -15.36 9.01 10.10
C VAL A 305 -14.91 9.05 11.55
N GLU A 306 -13.94 8.21 11.92
CA GLU A 306 -13.40 8.15 13.27
C GLU A 306 -11.88 8.00 13.22
N TYR A 307 -11.17 8.85 13.95
CA TYR A 307 -9.72 8.82 14.11
C TYR A 307 -9.32 9.46 15.43
N LYS A 308 -8.11 9.17 15.90
CA LYS A 308 -7.53 9.79 17.10
C LYS A 308 -6.03 9.97 16.95
N ASP A 309 -5.50 11.00 17.60
CA ASP A 309 -4.07 11.28 17.62
C ASP A 309 -3.42 10.56 18.81
N PHE A 310 -2.30 9.86 18.54
CA PHE A 310 -1.58 9.03 19.51
C PHE A 310 -0.12 9.43 19.62
N GLU A 311 0.45 9.19 20.81
CA GLU A 311 1.88 8.86 20.89
C GLU A 311 1.99 7.40 20.48
N ALA A 312 2.77 7.13 19.45
CA ALA A 312 3.03 5.80 18.93
C ALA A 312 4.52 5.48 18.94
N LYS A 313 4.84 4.24 19.30
CA LYS A 313 6.20 3.68 19.31
C LYS A 313 6.19 2.32 18.63
N ILE A 314 7.33 1.92 18.10
CA ILE A 314 7.52 0.61 17.48
C ILE A 314 8.40 -0.25 18.38
N GLU A 315 7.92 -1.45 18.69
CA GLU A 315 8.66 -2.46 19.46
C GLU A 315 9.69 -3.17 18.58
N LEU A 316 10.93 -3.27 19.05
CA LEU A 316 12.05 -3.81 18.27
C LEU A 316 12.67 -5.07 18.89
N GLN A 317 12.50 -5.32 20.19
CA GLN A 317 13.29 -6.30 20.93
C GLN A 317 12.49 -7.52 21.37
N GLY A 318 11.19 -7.36 21.65
CA GLY A 318 10.37 -8.43 22.18
C GLY A 318 10.25 -9.64 21.25
N LEU A 319 10.42 -10.85 21.79
CA LEU A 319 10.32 -12.11 21.03
C LEU A 319 8.96 -12.27 20.33
N HIS A 320 7.87 -11.88 21.01
CA HIS A 320 6.50 -12.02 20.50
C HIS A 320 5.91 -10.71 20.01
N THR A 321 6.59 -9.58 20.25
CA THR A 321 6.03 -8.24 20.04
C THR A 321 6.85 -7.36 19.10
N ARG A 322 7.96 -7.84 18.57
CA ARG A 322 8.74 -7.14 17.55
C ARG A 322 7.84 -6.78 16.35
N GLY A 323 7.93 -5.51 15.90
CA GLY A 323 7.09 -4.93 14.86
C GLY A 323 5.76 -4.35 15.36
N MET A 324 5.41 -4.49 16.65
CA MET A 324 4.16 -3.96 17.19
C MET A 324 4.12 -2.43 17.14
N LEU A 325 3.00 -1.89 16.65
CA LEU A 325 2.62 -0.48 16.82
C LEU A 325 2.03 -0.28 18.22
N ALA A 326 2.84 0.24 19.15
CA ALA A 326 2.44 0.51 20.52
C ALA A 326 1.80 1.90 20.65
N LEU A 327 0.47 1.93 20.82
CA LEU A 327 -0.29 3.17 20.98
C LEU A 327 -0.45 3.56 22.46
N GLY A 328 -0.08 4.80 22.79
CA GLY A 328 -0.26 5.40 24.11
C GLY A 328 -1.70 5.84 24.37
N TRP A 329 -2.61 4.88 24.60
CA TRP A 329 -4.05 5.12 24.79
C TRP A 329 -4.41 6.16 25.85
N HIS A 330 -3.62 6.20 26.92
CA HIS A 330 -3.72 7.14 28.04
C HIS A 330 -2.48 8.00 28.20
N SER A 331 -1.62 8.07 27.17
CA SER A 331 -0.40 8.86 27.22
C SER A 331 -0.70 10.35 27.18
N ASN A 332 0.00 11.13 27.99
CA ASN A 332 0.01 12.59 27.95
C ASN A 332 1.18 13.16 27.10
N SER A 333 2.00 12.30 26.51
CA SER A 333 3.08 12.72 25.61
C SER A 333 2.53 13.37 24.33
N PRO A 334 3.34 14.22 23.66
CA PRO A 334 3.02 14.75 22.35
C PRO A 334 2.64 13.66 21.35
N LYS A 335 1.64 13.94 20.53
CA LYS A 335 1.12 13.00 19.53
C LYS A 335 1.97 13.08 18.27
N ASN A 336 2.41 11.93 17.74
CA ASN A 336 3.25 11.83 16.55
C ASN A 336 2.55 11.14 15.37
N CYS A 337 1.36 10.58 15.57
CA CYS A 337 0.54 10.06 14.48
C CYS A 337 -0.96 10.25 14.73
N ARG A 338 -1.72 10.27 13.65
CA ARG A 338 -3.18 10.09 13.63
C ARG A 338 -3.49 8.68 13.19
N VAL A 339 -4.28 7.94 13.95
CA VAL A 339 -4.74 6.60 13.60
C VAL A 339 -6.22 6.67 13.22
N VAL A 340 -6.55 6.17 12.03
CA VAL A 340 -7.93 6.04 11.56
C VAL A 340 -8.52 4.76 12.13
N PHE A 341 -9.77 4.82 12.61
CA PHE A 341 -10.52 3.65 13.09
C PHE A 341 -11.70 3.32 12.18
N LYS A 342 -12.36 4.34 11.62
CA LYS A 342 -13.57 4.18 10.82
C LYS A 342 -13.51 4.95 9.51
N ILE A 343 -13.89 4.28 8.42
CA ILE A 343 -13.96 4.84 7.08
C ILE A 343 -15.39 4.69 6.53
N ASP A 344 -15.87 5.69 5.81
CA ASP A 344 -17.18 5.66 5.18
C ASP A 344 -17.23 4.65 4.02
N ALA A 345 -18.03 3.60 4.19
CA ALA A 345 -18.14 2.52 3.21
C ALA A 345 -18.83 2.93 1.90
N GLU A 346 -19.81 3.85 1.94
CA GLU A 346 -20.47 4.32 0.71
C GLU A 346 -19.53 5.19 -0.11
N LYS A 347 -18.83 6.13 0.54
CA LYS A 347 -17.81 6.94 -0.13
C LYS A 347 -16.69 6.08 -0.69
N THR A 348 -16.25 5.06 0.05
CA THR A 348 -15.24 4.10 -0.43
C THR A 348 -15.71 3.43 -1.72
N LYS A 349 -16.96 2.94 -1.76
CA LYS A 349 -17.54 2.33 -2.96
C LYS A 349 -17.67 3.32 -4.12
N ASP A 350 -18.05 4.57 -3.86
CA ASP A 350 -18.20 5.60 -4.88
C ASP A 350 -16.85 6.01 -5.48
N ILE A 351 -15.83 6.18 -4.64
CA ILE A 351 -14.45 6.40 -5.08
C ILE A 351 -13.98 5.22 -5.91
N PHE A 352 -14.22 3.99 -5.46
CA PHE A 352 -13.80 2.80 -6.20
C PHE A 352 -14.49 2.73 -7.57
N LYS A 353 -15.81 2.90 -7.65
CA LYS A 353 -16.58 2.87 -8.92
C LYS A 353 -16.16 3.95 -9.92
N ALA A 354 -15.65 5.07 -9.44
CA ALA A 354 -15.13 6.15 -10.28
C ALA A 354 -13.67 5.91 -10.75
N THR A 355 -13.08 4.76 -10.39
CA THR A 355 -11.80 4.26 -10.89
C THR A 355 -12.04 3.40 -12.12
#